data_AF-A0A1B1R1T4-F1
#
_entry.id   AF-A0A1B1R1T4-F1
#
_cell.length_a   1.000
_cell.length_b   1.000
_cell.length_c   1.000
_cell.angle_alpha   90.00
_cell.angle_beta   90.00
_cell.angle_gamma   90.00
#
_symmetry.space_group_name_H-M   'P 1'
#
loop_
_entity.id
_entity.type
_entity.pdbx_description
1 polymer ?
#
loop_
_entity_poly.entity_id
_entity_poly.type
_entity_poly.pdbx_seq_one_letter_code
_entity_poly.pdbx_strand_id
1 'polypeptide(L)'
;PRAVRKDLPANEETSIKKMERLCKYIYAHDETDRLRTRAILSHIYHHALHDNWFQARDLLLMSHLQETVQHSDPSTQILYNRTMANLGLCAFRKGNVKEAHGCLAEL
;
A
#
# COMPACT_ATOMS: atom_id res chain seq x y z
N PRO A 1 -1.71 25.40 1.48
CA PRO A 1 -2.93 25.60 0.65
C PRO A 1 -3.02 24.52 -0.45
N ARG A 2 -3.68 23.39 -0.17
CA ARG A 2 -3.97 22.34 -1.17
C ARG A 2 -5.13 22.84 -2.05
N ALA A 3 -4.92 22.87 -3.36
CA ALA A 3 -5.92 23.23 -4.33
C ALA A 3 -7.19 22.39 -4.12
N VAL A 4 -8.31 23.08 -3.89
CA VAL A 4 -9.66 22.52 -3.90
C VAL A 4 -9.90 21.97 -5.30
N ARG A 5 -9.90 20.65 -5.45
CA ARG A 5 -10.23 20.01 -6.73
C ARG A 5 -11.71 20.26 -7.00
N LYS A 6 -11.98 21.16 -7.94
CA LYS A 6 -13.26 21.32 -8.64
C LYS A 6 -13.76 19.95 -9.08
N ASP A 7 -14.97 19.62 -8.62
CA ASP A 7 -16.02 18.94 -9.37
C ASP A 7 -15.55 17.84 -10.33
N LEU A 8 -15.23 16.65 -9.80
CA LEU A 8 -15.16 15.45 -10.64
C LEU A 8 -16.58 15.00 -11.01
N PRO A 9 -16.86 14.69 -12.29
CA PRO A 9 -18.16 14.20 -12.71
C PRO A 9 -18.51 12.89 -12.00
N ALA A 10 -19.78 12.70 -11.65
CA ALA A 10 -20.28 11.57 -10.83
C ALA A 10 -19.96 10.17 -11.38
N ASN A 11 -19.51 10.08 -12.64
CA ASN A 11 -19.21 8.84 -13.35
C ASN A 11 -17.71 8.52 -13.43
N GLU A 12 -16.82 9.33 -12.85
CA GLU A 12 -15.38 9.10 -12.90
C GLU A 12 -14.91 8.32 -11.67
N GLU A 13 -14.72 7.01 -11.84
CA GLU A 13 -14.15 6.15 -10.79
C GLU A 13 -12.70 6.59 -10.51
N THR A 14 -12.43 7.07 -9.28
CA THR A 14 -11.11 7.51 -8.86
C THR A 14 -10.10 6.36 -8.90
N SER A 15 -8.81 6.68 -9.04
CA SER A 15 -7.73 5.67 -9.02
C SER A 15 -7.77 4.79 -7.76
N ILE A 16 -8.09 5.40 -6.61
CA ILE A 16 -8.22 4.70 -5.33
C ILE A 16 -9.35 3.67 -5.39
N LYS A 17 -10.54 4.05 -5.88
CA LYS A 17 -11.69 3.13 -6.00
C LYS A 17 -11.40 1.99 -6.97
N LYS A 18 -10.75 2.28 -8.10
CA LYS A 18 -10.30 1.26 -9.07
C LYS A 18 -9.35 0.25 -8.43
N MET A 19 -8.31 0.75 -7.75
CA MET A 19 -7.33 -0.09 -7.08
C MET A 19 -7.97 -0.97 -6.01
N GLU A 20 -8.83 -0.39 -5.18
CA GLU A 20 -9.55 -1.12 -4.13
C GLU A 20 -10.43 -2.24 -4.73
N ARG A 21 -11.19 -1.94 -5.79
CA ARG A 21 -12.05 -2.92 -6.48
C ARG A 21 -11.25 -4.09 -7.04
N LEU A 22 -10.15 -3.80 -7.74
CA LEU A 22 -9.29 -4.83 -8.32
C LEU A 22 -8.60 -5.68 -7.25
N CYS A 23 -8.10 -5.06 -6.18
CA CYS A 23 -7.47 -5.79 -5.08
C CYS A 23 -8.49 -6.69 -4.36
N LYS A 24 -9.69 -6.18 -4.06
CA LYS A 24 -10.78 -6.99 -3.48
C LYS A 24 -11.18 -8.16 -4.36
N TYR A 25 -11.22 -7.96 -5.68
CA TYR A 25 -11.49 -9.05 -6.62
C TYR A 25 -10.46 -10.17 -6.50
N ILE A 26 -9.17 -9.83 -6.49
CA ILE A 26 -8.08 -10.81 -6.30
C ILE A 26 -8.20 -11.50 -4.94
N TYR A 27 -8.51 -10.76 -3.87
CA TYR A 27 -8.66 -11.35 -2.54
C TYR A 27 -9.78 -12.39 -2.45
N ALA A 28 -10.86 -12.20 -3.21
CA ALA A 28 -12.03 -13.07 -3.20
C ALA A 28 -11.94 -14.25 -4.16
N HIS A 29 -11.20 -14.13 -5.27
CA HIS A 29 -11.19 -15.15 -6.34
C HIS A 29 -9.86 -15.90 -6.48
N ASP A 30 -8.80 -15.41 -5.85
CA ASP A 30 -7.49 -16.04 -5.94
C ASP A 30 -7.17 -16.87 -4.69
N GLU A 31 -6.94 -18.16 -4.91
CA GLU A 31 -6.52 -19.11 -3.88
C GLU A 31 -4.99 -19.15 -3.71
N THR A 32 -4.23 -18.43 -4.53
CA THR A 32 -2.76 -18.41 -4.45
C THR A 32 -2.26 -17.28 -3.55
N ASP A 33 -1.42 -17.62 -2.58
CA ASP A 33 -0.83 -16.62 -1.67
C ASP A 33 0.04 -15.59 -2.39
N ARG A 34 0.63 -15.96 -3.53
CA ARG A 34 1.52 -15.09 -4.30
C ARG A 34 0.79 -13.90 -4.92
N LEU A 35 -0.32 -14.14 -5.64
CA LEU A 35 -1.06 -13.05 -6.28
C LEU A 35 -1.75 -12.17 -5.24
N ARG A 36 -2.27 -12.77 -4.17
CA ARG A 36 -2.82 -12.05 -3.02
C ARG A 36 -1.78 -11.12 -2.38
N THR A 37 -0.59 -11.64 -2.07
CA THR A 37 0.53 -10.85 -1.50
C THR A 37 0.89 -9.66 -2.40
N ARG A 38 1.04 -9.89 -3.70
CA ARG A 38 1.39 -8.82 -4.66
C ARG A 38 0.27 -7.78 -4.80
N ALA A 39 -0.99 -8.20 -4.73
CA ALA A 39 -2.13 -7.29 -4.73
C ALA A 39 -2.13 -6.40 -3.48
N ILE A 40 -1.93 -6.98 -2.30
CA ILE A 40 -1.83 -6.23 -1.03
C ILE A 40 -0.68 -5.22 -1.10
N LEU A 41 0.51 -5.65 -1.54
CA LEU A 41 1.68 -4.76 -1.70
C LEU A 41 1.39 -3.58 -2.63
N SER A 42 0.72 -3.83 -3.74
CA SER A 42 0.34 -2.80 -4.72
C SER A 42 -0.71 -1.85 -4.13
N HIS A 43 -1.64 -2.36 -3.32
CA HIS A 43 -2.66 -1.58 -2.65
C HIS A 43 -2.05 -0.62 -1.62
N ILE A 44 -1.15 -1.11 -0.77
CA ILE A 44 -0.41 -0.30 0.21
C ILE A 44 0.41 0.78 -0.50
N TYR A 45 1.15 0.40 -1.55
CA TYR A 45 1.95 1.34 -2.33
C TYR A 45 1.11 2.48 -2.90
N HIS A 46 -0.07 2.17 -3.43
CA HIS A 46 -1.00 3.17 -3.96
C HIS A 46 -1.50 4.13 -2.87
N HIS A 47 -1.89 3.61 -1.70
CA HIS A 47 -2.28 4.46 -0.57
C HIS A 47 -1.13 5.38 -0.12
N ALA A 48 0.09 4.86 -0.04
CA ALA A 48 1.28 5.64 0.33
C ALA A 48 1.59 6.77 -0.69
N LEU A 49 1.39 6.53 -1.99
CA LEU A 49 1.53 7.57 -3.02
C LEU A 49 0.50 8.68 -2.89
N HIS A 50 -0.72 8.36 -2.46
CA HIS A 50 -1.79 9.33 -2.26
C HIS A 50 -1.76 10.03 -0.89
N ASP A 51 -0.67 9.87 -0.13
CA ASP A 51 -0.51 10.39 1.22
C ASP A 51 -1.57 9.87 2.21
N ASN A 52 -2.09 8.65 2.00
CA ASN A 52 -3.05 7.99 2.89
C ASN A 52 -2.31 7.05 3.84
N TRP A 53 -1.51 7.64 4.73
CA TRP A 53 -0.62 6.93 5.66
C TRP A 53 -1.37 5.89 6.52
N PHE A 54 -2.42 6.31 7.22
CA PHE A 54 -3.12 5.45 8.17
C PHE A 54 -3.72 4.21 7.49
N GLN A 55 -4.36 4.41 6.34
CA GLN A 55 -4.92 3.30 5.56
C GLN A 55 -3.82 2.33 5.06
N ALA A 56 -2.70 2.87 4.56
CA ALA A 56 -1.58 2.04 4.11
C ALA A 56 -0.95 1.24 5.26
N ARG A 57 -0.76 1.87 6.42
CA ARG A 57 -0.22 1.25 7.64
C ARG A 57 -1.13 0.15 8.15
N ASP A 58 -2.42 0.43 8.27
CA ASP A 58 -3.38 -0.54 8.81
C ASP A 58 -3.51 -1.75 7.86
N LEU A 59 -3.48 -1.53 6.54
CA LEU A 59 -3.40 -2.61 5.54
C LEU A 59 -2.13 -3.47 5.69
N LEU A 60 -0.97 -2.84 5.91
CA LEU A 60 0.29 -3.56 6.13
C LEU A 60 0.21 -4.45 7.38
N LEU A 61 -0.31 -3.92 8.48
CA LEU A 61 -0.43 -4.65 9.75
C LEU A 61 -1.44 -5.79 9.67
N MET A 62 -2.61 -5.55 9.08
CA MET A 62 -3.67 -6.56 8.96
C MET A 62 -3.32 -7.72 8.02
N SER A 63 -2.36 -7.52 7.11
CA SER A 63 -1.99 -8.52 6.12
C SER A 63 -0.86 -9.46 6.55
N HIS A 64 -0.21 -9.20 7.70
CA HIS A 64 0.90 -10.02 8.21
C HIS A 64 2.02 -10.24 7.18
N LEU A 65 2.26 -9.24 6.32
CA LEU A 65 3.19 -9.36 5.20
C LEU A 65 4.64 -9.63 5.62
N GLN A 66 5.04 -9.16 6.81
CA GLN A 66 6.38 -9.39 7.35
C GLN A 66 6.71 -10.88 7.49
N GLU A 67 5.74 -11.70 7.87
CA GLU A 67 5.90 -13.15 8.09
C GLU A 67 5.91 -13.93 6.77
N THR A 68 5.13 -13.46 5.79
CA THR A 68 4.90 -14.18 4.52
C THR A 68 5.90 -13.79 3.42
N VAL A 69 6.42 -12.55 3.44
CA VAL A 69 7.26 -12.04 2.35
C VAL A 69 8.64 -12.71 2.28
N GLN A 70 9.21 -13.12 3.42
CA GLN A 70 10.55 -13.73 3.46
C GLN A 70 10.64 -15.03 2.65
N HIS A 71 9.53 -15.76 2.55
CA HIS A 71 9.42 -17.01 1.80
C HIS A 71 8.95 -16.80 0.35
N SER A 72 8.66 -15.56 -0.05
CA SER A 72 8.19 -15.22 -1.40
C SER A 72 9.34 -15.17 -2.41
N ASP A 73 9.00 -15.21 -3.71
CA ASP A 73 9.99 -15.09 -4.78
C ASP A 73 10.74 -13.75 -4.73
N PRO A 74 12.01 -13.68 -5.20
CA PRO A 74 12.83 -12.46 -5.09
C PRO A 74 12.17 -11.19 -5.64
N SER A 75 11.35 -11.33 -6.69
CA SER A 75 10.62 -10.21 -7.28
C SER A 75 9.60 -9.61 -6.30
N THR A 76 8.95 -10.45 -5.50
CA THR A 76 7.96 -10.04 -4.50
C THR A 76 8.64 -9.38 -3.29
N GLN A 77 9.80 -9.88 -2.87
CA GLN A 77 10.61 -9.26 -1.81
C GLN A 77 11.08 -7.85 -2.20
N ILE A 78 11.53 -7.67 -3.45
CA ILE A 78 11.90 -6.34 -3.97
C ILE A 78 10.69 -5.39 -3.96
N LEU A 79 9.51 -5.90 -4.34
CA LEU A 79 8.27 -5.10 -4.30
C LEU A 79 7.92 -4.69 -2.87
N TYR A 80 8.04 -5.60 -1.90
CA TYR A 80 7.84 -5.29 -0.48
C TYR A 80 8.80 -4.21 0.01
N ASN A 81 10.10 -4.33 -0.26
CA ASN A 81 11.09 -3.34 0.15
C ASN A 81 10.78 -1.95 -0.44
N ARG A 82 10.38 -1.90 -1.72
CA ARG A 82 9.93 -0.66 -2.37
C ARG A 82 8.68 -0.08 -1.71
N THR A 83 7.73 -0.92 -1.33
CA THR A 83 6.51 -0.50 -0.61
C THR A 83 6.82 0.02 0.78
N MET A 84 7.68 -0.65 1.54
CA MET A 84 8.12 -0.21 2.87
C MET A 84 8.86 1.12 2.82
N ALA A 85 9.77 1.29 1.87
CA ALA A 85 10.47 2.57 1.67
C ALA A 85 9.49 3.70 1.35
N ASN A 86 8.54 3.49 0.44
CA ASN A 86 7.56 4.50 0.05
C ASN A 86 6.57 4.81 1.19
N LEU A 87 6.21 3.80 1.97
CA LEU A 87 5.39 3.94 3.17
C LEU A 87 6.12 4.79 4.23
N GLY A 88 7.41 4.51 4.50
CA GLY A 88 8.24 5.31 5.39
C GLY A 88 8.35 6.78 4.94
N LEU A 89 8.53 7.02 3.63
CA LEU A 89 8.49 8.37 3.06
C LEU A 89 7.12 9.04 3.26
N CYS A 90 6.02 8.30 3.09
CA CYS A 90 4.67 8.81 3.36
C CYS A 90 4.49 9.20 4.83
N ALA A 91 4.92 8.38 5.79
CA ALA A 91 4.92 8.73 7.21
C ALA A 91 5.72 10.00 7.48
N PHE A 92 6.91 10.11 6.90
CA PHE A 92 7.76 11.29 7.07
C PHE A 92 7.08 12.55 6.52
N ARG A 93 6.49 12.50 5.32
CA ARG A 93 5.72 13.62 4.74
C ARG A 93 4.52 14.05 5.60
N LYS A 94 3.97 13.14 6.41
CA LYS A 94 2.88 13.43 7.36
C LYS A 94 3.34 13.93 8.72
N GLY A 95 4.65 14.02 8.97
CA GLY A 95 5.23 14.42 10.26
C GLY A 95 5.39 13.27 11.26
N ASN A 96 5.11 12.03 10.86
CA ASN A 96 5.22 10.86 11.72
C ASN A 96 6.64 10.28 11.70
N VAL A 97 7.62 11.05 12.20
CA VAL A 97 9.05 10.72 12.08
C VAL A 97 9.42 9.40 12.77
N LYS A 98 8.82 9.10 13.93
CA LYS A 98 9.06 7.84 14.64
C LYS A 98 8.61 6.62 13.84
N GLU A 99 7.41 6.71 13.25
CA GLU A 99 6.86 5.63 12.41
C GLU A 99 7.64 5.49 11.11
N ALA A 100 8.07 6.61 10.51
CA ALA A 100 8.93 6.60 9.32
C ALA A 100 10.25 5.88 9.59
N HIS A 101 10.88 6.12 10.74
CA HIS A 101 12.08 5.42 11.15
C HIS A 101 11.82 3.91 11.31
N GLY A 102 10.72 3.52 11.95
CA GLY A 102 10.34 2.11 12.09
C GLY A 102 10.16 1.39 10.74
N CYS A 103 9.58 2.05 9.73
CA CYS A 103 9.45 1.45 8.40
C CYS A 103 10.78 1.30 7.66
N LEU A 104 11.75 2.17 7.91
CA LEU A 104 13.00 2.25 7.16
C LEU A 104 14.16 1.51 7.83
N ALA A 105 14.12 1.32 9.14
CA ALA A 105 15.15 0.62 9.89
C ALA A 105 15.12 -0.90 9.67
N GLU A 106 13.95 -1.44 9.31
CA GLU A 106 13.69 -2.88 9.11
C GLU A 106 13.87 -3.35 7.66
N LEU A 107 14.40 -2.48 6.78
CA LEU A 107 14.74 -2.80 5.38
C LEU A 107 16.14 -3.40 5.26
#